data_AF-X1EKR6-F1
#
_entry.id   AF-X1EKR6-F1
#
_cell.length_a   1.000
_cell.length_b   1.000
_cell.length_c   1.000
_cell.angle_alpha   90.00
_cell.angle_beta   90.00
_cell.angle_gamma   90.00
#
_symmetry.space_group_name_H-M   'P 1'
#
loop_
_entity.id
_entity.type
_entity.pdbx_description
1 polymer ?
#
loop_
_entity_poly.entity_id
_entity_poly.type
_entity_poly.pdbx_seq_one_letter_code
_entity_poly.pdbx_strand_id
1 'polypeptide(L)'
;KQPGIGRTIHPTHSVAIWAKHKAYLLNIGNNTFGKNSIFGKLHKINGKLVFFGVPFHESCTYVHYIEKMHGVPYRYMRKYRGRILMDGRQNKEEFYFFYKYSFFYTSMLKFEEHLLKKGLLKEVKVGEGAISMIESDCLFKEGYKQLDKDIYFFLKNESIVLKLFNRFIYPFLKYLPWSVRILHNIGLKFPRCIKRLRNSLDFMQN
;
A
#
# COMPACT_ATOMS: atom_id res chain seq x y z
N LYS A 1 28.75 1.84 -5.09
CA LYS A 1 27.57 1.97 -5.99
C LYS A 1 27.92 1.31 -7.32
N GLN A 2 27.05 0.49 -7.87
CA GLN A 2 27.30 -0.19 -9.15
C GLN A 2 27.08 0.78 -10.33
N PRO A 3 27.96 0.79 -11.36
CA PRO A 3 27.80 1.66 -12.52
C PRO A 3 26.56 1.24 -13.33
N GLY A 4 25.89 2.22 -13.94
CA GLY A 4 24.71 1.94 -14.77
C GLY A 4 23.45 1.57 -13.99
N ILE A 5 23.39 1.80 -12.68
CA ILE A 5 22.17 1.63 -11.86
C ILE A 5 21.44 2.96 -11.68
N GLY A 6 20.14 2.98 -11.96
CA GLY A 6 19.27 4.12 -11.64
C GLY A 6 18.60 3.95 -10.28
N ARG A 7 18.13 5.05 -9.65
CA ARG A 7 17.33 5.00 -8.42
C ARG A 7 16.04 5.79 -8.61
N THR A 8 14.90 5.23 -8.22
CA THR A 8 13.64 5.97 -8.24
C THR A 8 13.62 7.07 -7.18
N ILE A 9 12.89 8.15 -7.48
CA ILE A 9 12.91 9.39 -6.68
C ILE A 9 12.05 9.34 -5.41
N HIS A 10 11.26 8.27 -5.20
CA HIS A 10 10.35 8.22 -4.06
C HIS A 10 11.13 8.20 -2.74
N PRO A 11 10.91 9.15 -1.82
CA PRO A 11 11.82 9.37 -0.68
C PRO A 11 11.94 8.18 0.28
N THR A 12 10.91 7.33 0.36
CA THR A 12 10.83 6.24 1.37
C THR A 12 10.76 4.84 0.81
N HIS A 13 10.44 4.69 -0.47
CA HIS A 13 10.34 3.40 -1.16
C HIS A 13 11.08 3.52 -2.48
N SER A 14 12.27 4.11 -2.42
CA SER A 14 13.15 4.21 -3.57
C SER A 14 13.68 2.83 -3.92
N VAL A 15 13.73 2.50 -5.21
CA VAL A 15 14.21 1.22 -5.71
C VAL A 15 15.38 1.47 -6.66
N ALA A 16 16.41 0.63 -6.54
CA ALA A 16 17.52 0.59 -7.49
C ALA A 16 17.12 -0.23 -8.73
N ILE A 17 17.38 0.28 -9.92
CA ILE A 17 16.95 -0.31 -11.19
C ILE A 17 18.17 -0.62 -12.05
N TRP A 18 18.32 -1.90 -12.35
CA TRP A 18 19.16 -2.41 -13.42
C TRP A 18 18.27 -3.06 -14.48
N ALA A 19 18.09 -2.40 -15.62
CA ALA A 19 17.23 -2.91 -16.68
C ALA A 19 17.56 -2.27 -18.03
N LYS A 20 17.23 -2.96 -19.12
CA LYS A 20 17.24 -2.40 -20.48
C LYS A 20 16.25 -1.24 -20.61
N HIS A 21 15.04 -1.38 -20.04
CA HIS A 21 13.98 -0.36 -20.04
C HIS A 21 14.04 0.55 -18.81
N LYS A 22 15.23 1.03 -18.45
CA LYS A 22 15.48 1.79 -17.22
C LYS A 22 14.63 3.07 -17.11
N ALA A 23 14.55 3.86 -18.20
CA ALA A 23 13.80 5.11 -18.22
C ALA A 23 12.31 4.89 -17.89
N TYR A 24 11.72 3.84 -18.46
CA TYR A 24 10.35 3.45 -18.14
C TYR A 24 10.19 3.14 -16.65
N LEU A 25 11.08 2.35 -16.04
CA LEU A 25 10.98 1.99 -14.62
C LEU A 25 11.25 3.16 -13.68
N LEU A 26 12.18 4.07 -14.04
CA LEU A 26 12.52 5.26 -13.25
C LEU A 26 11.40 6.30 -13.17
N ASN A 27 10.59 6.43 -14.23
CA ASN A 27 9.54 7.45 -14.35
C ASN A 27 8.30 7.16 -13.46
N ILE A 28 8.45 7.10 -12.14
CA ILE A 28 7.37 6.76 -11.22
C ILE A 28 6.57 8.00 -10.77
N GLY A 29 5.31 7.78 -10.41
CA GLY A 29 4.49 8.80 -9.77
C GLY A 29 4.83 9.01 -8.29
N ASN A 30 4.13 9.95 -7.66
CA ASN A 30 4.34 10.35 -6.27
C ASN A 30 3.59 9.51 -5.22
N ASN A 31 2.82 8.52 -5.65
CA ASN A 31 2.09 7.60 -4.78
C ASN A 31 2.87 6.30 -4.66
N THR A 32 3.27 5.95 -3.43
CA THR A 32 4.12 4.80 -3.12
C THR A 32 3.63 3.48 -3.73
N PHE A 33 2.32 3.25 -3.71
CA PHE A 33 1.69 2.00 -4.14
C PHE A 33 0.62 2.22 -5.21
N GLY A 34 0.68 3.34 -5.94
CA GLY A 34 -0.26 3.64 -7.02
C GLY A 34 0.01 2.84 -8.31
N LYS A 35 -0.90 2.94 -9.29
CA LYS A 35 -0.73 2.33 -10.63
C LYS A 35 0.53 2.77 -11.38
N ASN A 36 1.05 3.96 -11.07
CA ASN A 36 2.28 4.52 -11.64
C ASN A 36 3.50 4.38 -10.70
N SER A 37 3.38 3.64 -9.59
CA SER A 37 4.52 3.28 -8.73
C SER A 37 5.38 2.20 -9.38
N ILE A 38 6.53 1.90 -8.77
CA ILE A 38 7.37 0.77 -9.20
C ILE A 38 6.62 -0.56 -9.10
N PHE A 39 5.79 -0.76 -8.07
CA PHE A 39 4.97 -1.96 -7.91
C PHE A 39 3.88 -2.06 -8.98
N GLY A 40 3.26 -0.93 -9.33
CA GLY A 40 2.30 -0.87 -10.44
C GLY A 40 2.93 -1.18 -11.80
N LYS A 41 4.19 -0.80 -12.02
CA LYS A 41 4.92 -1.16 -13.23
C LYS A 41 5.35 -2.62 -13.26
N LEU A 42 5.81 -3.15 -12.12
CA LEU A 42 6.12 -4.58 -11.98
C LEU A 42 4.90 -5.44 -12.31
N HIS A 43 3.71 -5.03 -11.83
CA HIS A 43 2.45 -5.67 -12.19
C HIS A 43 2.18 -5.64 -13.70
N LYS A 44 2.30 -4.46 -14.34
CA LYS A 44 2.05 -4.28 -15.78
C LYS A 44 2.94 -5.15 -16.68
N ILE A 45 4.17 -5.42 -16.25
CA ILE A 45 5.11 -6.24 -17.02
C ILE A 45 5.10 -7.72 -16.60
N ASN A 46 4.17 -8.13 -15.72
CA ASN A 46 4.15 -9.42 -15.04
C ASN A 46 5.55 -9.83 -14.52
N GLY A 47 6.20 -8.92 -13.78
CA GLY A 47 7.52 -9.16 -13.21
C GLY A 47 7.50 -10.31 -12.20
N LYS A 48 8.64 -10.96 -12.00
CA LYS A 48 8.83 -11.97 -10.96
C LYS A 48 9.39 -11.32 -9.70
N LEU A 49 8.82 -11.66 -8.56
CA LEU A 49 9.33 -11.30 -7.24
C LEU A 49 10.15 -12.47 -6.75
N VAL A 50 11.40 -12.21 -6.38
CA VAL A 50 12.35 -13.22 -5.91
C VAL A 50 12.84 -12.83 -4.53
N PHE A 51 12.80 -13.77 -3.60
CA PHE A 51 13.20 -13.60 -2.22
C PHE A 51 14.45 -14.45 -1.98
N PHE A 52 15.55 -13.79 -1.63
CA PHE A 52 16.85 -14.44 -1.45
C PHE A 52 17.13 -14.62 0.05
N GLY A 53 16.98 -15.83 0.56
CA GLY A 53 17.28 -16.17 1.96
C GLY A 53 16.37 -15.49 2.98
N VAL A 54 15.24 -14.92 2.54
CA VAL A 54 14.25 -14.27 3.40
C VAL A 54 12.87 -14.83 3.11
N PRO A 55 12.05 -15.13 4.13
CA PRO A 55 10.69 -15.59 3.91
C PRO A 55 9.85 -14.54 3.17
N PHE A 56 8.90 -14.99 2.35
CA PHE A 56 7.94 -14.11 1.67
C PHE A 56 7.15 -13.30 2.69
N HIS A 57 6.72 -13.93 3.79
CA HIS A 57 5.83 -13.29 4.75
C HIS A 57 6.45 -12.10 5.51
N GLU A 58 7.78 -12.04 5.59
CA GLU A 58 8.49 -10.95 6.25
C GLU A 58 8.89 -9.82 5.29
N SER A 59 9.02 -10.11 4.00
CA SER A 59 9.74 -9.25 3.06
C SER A 59 8.92 -8.76 1.86
N CYS A 60 7.74 -9.33 1.60
CA CYS A 60 6.95 -9.00 0.41
C CYS A 60 6.23 -7.65 0.50
N THR A 61 6.96 -6.58 0.15
CA THR A 61 6.41 -5.20 0.08
C THR A 61 5.31 -5.05 -0.99
N TYR A 62 5.27 -5.94 -1.99
CA TYR A 62 4.25 -5.93 -3.04
C TYR A 62 2.83 -6.17 -2.51
N VAL A 63 2.65 -6.80 -1.34
CA VAL A 63 1.32 -6.96 -0.73
C VAL A 63 0.64 -5.61 -0.49
N HIS A 64 1.39 -4.57 -0.12
CA HIS A 64 0.81 -3.23 0.08
C HIS A 64 0.29 -2.59 -1.21
N TYR A 65 0.83 -2.99 -2.37
CA TYR A 65 0.25 -2.64 -3.66
C TYR A 65 -1.09 -3.33 -3.89
N ILE A 66 -1.22 -4.61 -3.52
CA ILE A 66 -2.49 -5.34 -3.57
C ILE A 66 -3.53 -4.68 -2.65
N GLU A 67 -3.19 -4.43 -1.39
CA GLU A 67 -4.04 -3.72 -0.41
C GLU A 67 -4.50 -2.36 -0.95
N LYS A 68 -3.59 -1.61 -1.59
CA LYS A 68 -3.89 -0.29 -2.14
C LYS A 68 -4.84 -0.35 -3.32
N MET A 69 -4.65 -1.31 -4.21
CA MET A 69 -5.48 -1.51 -5.39
C MET A 69 -6.88 -2.01 -5.01
N HIS A 70 -6.97 -2.88 -3.99
CA HIS A 70 -8.24 -3.38 -3.45
C HIS A 70 -9.04 -2.27 -2.75
N GLY A 71 -8.36 -1.42 -1.98
CA GLY A 71 -9.01 -0.34 -1.23
C GLY A 71 -9.39 -0.74 0.19
N VAL A 72 -8.49 -1.46 0.88
CA VAL A 72 -8.73 -1.95 2.25
C VAL A 72 -8.98 -0.81 3.26
N PRO A 73 -9.88 -1.01 4.25
CA PRO A 73 -10.32 0.06 5.15
C PRO A 73 -9.34 0.36 6.30
N TYR A 74 -8.39 -0.55 6.57
CA TYR A 74 -7.41 -0.40 7.65
C TYR A 74 -6.15 0.39 7.25
N ARG A 75 -6.15 0.98 6.05
CA ARG A 75 -5.06 1.81 5.54
C ARG A 75 -5.59 3.09 4.91
N TYR A 76 -4.81 4.15 4.96
CA TYR A 76 -5.18 5.47 4.44
C TYR A 76 -4.01 6.13 3.73
N MET A 77 -4.31 7.03 2.80
CA MET A 77 -3.29 7.84 2.12
C MET A 77 -3.04 9.11 2.93
N ARG A 78 -1.78 9.37 3.28
CA ARG A 78 -1.36 10.64 3.86
C ARG A 78 -0.47 11.40 2.88
N LYS A 79 -0.79 12.68 2.70
CA LYS A 79 -0.05 13.60 1.85
C LYS A 79 1.07 14.27 2.63
N TYR A 80 2.24 14.36 2.02
CA TYR A 80 3.42 15.05 2.53
C TYR A 80 3.89 16.07 1.52
N ARG A 81 4.43 17.18 2.04
CA ARG A 81 5.13 18.19 1.26
C ARG A 81 6.55 18.27 1.75
N GLY A 82 7.51 18.14 0.85
CA GLY A 82 8.93 18.14 1.19
C GLY A 82 9.75 18.75 0.07
N ARG A 83 11.03 18.95 0.34
CA ARG A 83 12.01 19.30 -0.69
C ARG A 83 12.77 18.04 -1.07
N ILE A 84 12.88 17.75 -2.35
CA ILE A 84 13.77 16.70 -2.87
C ILE A 84 14.96 17.37 -3.54
N LEU A 85 16.15 16.87 -3.22
CA LEU A 85 17.37 17.21 -3.93
C LEU A 85 17.59 16.21 -5.07
N MET A 86 17.53 16.68 -6.31
CA MET A 86 17.86 15.93 -7.52
C MET A 86 18.87 16.71 -8.34
N ASP A 87 20.00 16.09 -8.68
CA ASP A 87 21.04 16.68 -9.53
C ASP A 87 21.45 18.10 -9.10
N GLY A 88 21.59 18.30 -7.79
CA GLY A 88 21.93 19.60 -7.19
C GLY A 88 20.79 20.62 -7.10
N ARG A 89 19.60 20.31 -7.63
CA ARG A 89 18.42 21.18 -7.61
C ARG A 89 17.43 20.75 -6.53
N GLN A 90 16.92 21.70 -5.77
CA GLN A 90 15.86 21.46 -4.79
C GLN A 90 14.49 21.77 -5.38
N ASN A 91 13.63 20.76 -5.48
CA ASN A 91 12.25 20.92 -5.91
C ASN A 91 11.30 20.67 -4.75
N LYS A 92 10.26 21.50 -4.61
CA LYS A 92 9.14 21.24 -3.70
C LYS A 92 8.25 20.20 -4.36
N GLU A 93 8.05 19.10 -3.67
CA GLU A 93 7.33 17.95 -4.19
C GLU A 93 6.28 17.47 -3.19
N GLU A 94 5.20 16.90 -3.71
CA GLU A 94 4.13 16.32 -2.92
C GLU A 94 4.14 14.80 -3.08
N PHE A 95 4.20 14.07 -1.96
CA PHE A 95 4.19 12.59 -1.95
C PHE A 95 3.02 12.04 -1.15
N TYR A 96 2.57 10.87 -1.57
CA TYR A 96 1.48 10.17 -0.94
C TYR A 96 1.95 8.82 -0.43
N PHE A 97 1.72 8.62 0.85
CA PHE A 97 2.13 7.44 1.58
C PHE A 97 0.92 6.65 2.03
N PHE A 98 1.00 5.34 1.89
CA PHE A 98 -0.08 4.44 2.28
C PHE A 98 0.18 3.90 3.69
N TYR A 99 -0.37 4.56 4.70
CA TYR A 99 -0.20 4.18 6.09
C TYR A 99 -1.25 3.16 6.51
N LYS A 100 -0.86 2.28 7.42
CA LYS A 100 -1.78 1.45 8.20
C LYS A 100 -2.11 2.16 9.51
N TYR A 101 -3.33 2.02 10.03
CA TYR A 101 -3.61 2.48 11.38
C TYR A 101 -2.82 1.66 12.42
N SER A 102 -2.29 2.33 13.44
CA SER A 102 -1.33 1.75 14.40
C SER A 102 -1.88 0.57 15.20
N PHE A 103 -3.19 0.53 15.44
CA PHE A 103 -3.83 -0.53 16.24
C PHE A 103 -3.96 -1.88 15.49
N PHE A 104 -3.70 -1.89 14.18
CA PHE A 104 -3.74 -3.12 13.38
C PHE A 104 -2.35 -3.74 13.25
N TYR A 105 -2.26 -5.04 13.50
CA TYR A 105 -1.05 -5.84 13.28
C TYR A 105 -1.17 -6.63 11.99
N THR A 106 -0.12 -6.63 11.17
CA THR A 106 -0.09 -7.33 9.88
C THR A 106 0.51 -8.71 10.03
N SER A 107 0.00 -9.70 9.30
CA SER A 107 0.59 -11.02 9.20
C SER A 107 0.40 -11.57 7.80
N MET A 108 1.51 -11.96 7.16
CA MET A 108 1.49 -12.59 5.84
C MET A 108 1.73 -14.10 5.90
N LEU A 109 1.94 -14.67 7.09
CA LEU A 109 2.25 -16.10 7.28
C LEU A 109 1.19 -17.01 6.63
N LYS A 110 -0.08 -16.76 6.98
CA LYS A 110 -1.22 -17.47 6.38
C LYS A 110 -1.27 -17.34 4.86
N PHE A 111 -0.81 -16.21 4.32
CA PHE A 111 -0.80 -16.01 2.87
C PHE A 111 0.31 -16.80 2.20
N GLU A 112 1.50 -16.80 2.78
CA GLU A 112 2.63 -17.60 2.33
C GLU A 112 2.29 -19.09 2.31
N GLU A 113 1.78 -19.63 3.41
CA GLU A 113 1.34 -21.03 3.52
C GLU A 113 0.31 -21.38 2.44
N HIS A 114 -0.64 -20.48 2.20
CA HIS A 114 -1.66 -20.62 1.17
C HIS A 114 -1.06 -20.65 -0.25
N LEU A 115 -0.08 -19.78 -0.53
CA LEU A 115 0.60 -19.72 -1.82
C LEU A 115 1.48 -20.95 -2.08
N LEU A 116 2.18 -21.43 -1.06
CA LEU A 116 2.99 -22.66 -1.11
C LEU A 116 2.10 -23.89 -1.33
N LYS A 117 1.00 -24.02 -0.59
CA LYS A 117 0.05 -25.14 -0.73
C LYS A 117 -0.56 -25.24 -2.13
N LYS A 118 -0.73 -24.10 -2.81
CA LYS A 118 -1.21 -24.05 -4.20
C LYS A 118 -0.12 -24.20 -5.26
N GLY A 119 1.15 -24.29 -4.86
CA GLY A 119 2.28 -24.32 -5.79
C GLY A 119 2.50 -23.02 -6.57
N LEU A 120 1.95 -21.89 -6.09
CA LEU A 120 2.10 -20.59 -6.72
C LEU A 120 3.41 -19.90 -6.31
N LEU A 121 3.74 -19.97 -5.02
CA LEU A 121 5.06 -19.61 -4.53
C LEU A 121 5.96 -20.83 -4.71
N LYS A 122 6.97 -20.71 -5.57
CA LYS A 122 7.95 -21.77 -5.82
C LYS A 122 9.16 -21.52 -4.95
N GLU A 123 9.66 -22.55 -4.29
CA GLU A 123 10.80 -22.45 -3.39
C GLU A 123 11.84 -23.52 -3.71
N VAL A 124 13.11 -23.14 -3.66
CA VAL A 124 14.26 -24.04 -3.80
C VAL A 124 15.22 -23.77 -2.66
N LYS A 125 15.67 -24.83 -1.98
CA LYS A 125 16.70 -24.74 -0.94
C LYS A 125 18.06 -24.46 -1.57
N VAL A 126 18.80 -23.49 -1.03
CA VAL A 126 20.15 -23.11 -1.47
C VAL A 126 21.01 -22.90 -0.23
N GLY A 127 21.93 -23.84 0.03
CA GLY A 127 22.70 -23.88 1.27
C GLY A 127 21.78 -23.99 2.49
N GLU A 128 22.00 -23.14 3.49
CA GLU A 128 21.17 -23.04 4.71
C GLU A 128 19.89 -22.20 4.51
N GLY A 129 19.74 -21.55 3.35
CA GLY A 129 18.60 -20.70 3.03
C GLY A 129 17.68 -21.28 1.97
N ALA A 130 16.70 -20.47 1.57
CA ALA A 130 15.82 -20.76 0.45
C ALA A 130 15.75 -19.55 -0.49
N ILE A 131 15.57 -19.83 -1.78
CA ILE A 131 15.18 -18.84 -2.77
C ILE A 131 13.74 -19.15 -3.16
N SER A 132 12.84 -18.19 -2.94
CA SER A 132 11.45 -18.32 -3.36
C SER A 132 11.09 -17.30 -4.44
N MET A 133 10.15 -17.66 -5.31
CA MET A 133 9.76 -16.87 -6.46
C MET A 133 8.27 -16.97 -6.74
N ILE A 134 7.66 -15.83 -7.07
CA ILE A 134 6.26 -15.74 -7.52
C ILE A 134 6.11 -14.67 -8.61
N GLU A 135 5.22 -14.91 -9.57
CA GLU A 135 4.84 -13.92 -10.58
C GLU A 135 3.90 -12.86 -9.98
N SER A 136 4.16 -11.59 -10.31
CA SER A 136 3.44 -10.46 -9.71
C SER A 136 1.95 -10.42 -10.05
N ASP A 137 1.55 -10.82 -11.26
CA ASP A 137 0.13 -10.94 -11.64
C ASP A 137 -0.56 -12.09 -10.89
N CYS A 138 0.11 -13.24 -10.77
CA CYS A 138 -0.38 -14.37 -9.99
C CYS A 138 -0.59 -13.99 -8.51
N LEU A 139 0.42 -13.36 -7.91
CA LEU A 139 0.36 -12.87 -6.54
C LEU A 139 -0.77 -11.83 -6.38
N PHE A 140 -0.90 -10.90 -7.33
CA PHE A 140 -1.95 -9.88 -7.32
C PHE A 140 -3.34 -10.50 -7.31
N LYS A 141 -3.62 -11.41 -8.26
CA LYS A 141 -4.91 -12.10 -8.39
C LYS A 141 -5.25 -12.91 -7.16
N GLU A 142 -4.30 -13.68 -6.64
CA GLU A 142 -4.56 -14.51 -5.46
C GLU A 142 -4.75 -13.65 -4.20
N GLY A 143 -3.97 -12.58 -4.04
CA GLY A 143 -4.15 -11.63 -2.94
C GLY A 143 -5.51 -10.92 -3.00
N TYR A 144 -5.95 -10.49 -4.18
CA TYR A 144 -7.28 -9.93 -4.40
C TYR A 144 -8.38 -10.92 -4.00
N LYS A 145 -8.24 -12.18 -4.43
CA LYS A 145 -9.19 -13.25 -4.09
C LYS A 145 -9.29 -13.49 -2.59
N GLN A 146 -8.19 -13.39 -1.84
CA GLN A 146 -8.23 -13.50 -0.38
C GLN A 146 -8.92 -12.29 0.26
N LEU A 147 -8.63 -11.07 -0.22
CA LEU A 147 -9.28 -9.85 0.26
C LEU A 147 -10.78 -9.77 -0.06
N ASP A 148 -11.22 -10.36 -1.18
CA ASP A 148 -12.65 -10.46 -1.52
C ASP A 148 -13.40 -11.41 -0.59
N LYS A 149 -12.73 -12.45 -0.08
CA LYS A 149 -13.30 -13.38 0.91
C LYS A 149 -13.29 -12.79 2.30
N ASP A 150 -12.19 -12.13 2.66
CA ASP A 150 -11.99 -11.49 3.95
C ASP A 150 -11.15 -10.23 3.77
N ILE A 151 -11.80 -9.07 3.87
CA ILE A 151 -11.13 -7.78 3.68
C ILE A 151 -9.95 -7.61 4.65
N TYR A 152 -9.95 -8.27 5.81
CA TYR A 152 -8.94 -8.19 6.85
C TYR A 152 -7.92 -9.33 6.80
N PHE A 153 -7.89 -10.13 5.73
CA PHE A 153 -7.06 -11.33 5.60
C PHE A 153 -5.58 -11.14 5.97
N PHE A 154 -5.04 -9.94 5.73
CA PHE A 154 -3.64 -9.56 6.00
C PHE A 154 -3.38 -9.07 7.43
N LEU A 155 -4.35 -9.15 8.34
CA LEU A 155 -4.23 -8.71 9.72
C LEU A 155 -4.16 -9.89 10.70
N LYS A 156 -3.39 -9.71 11.79
CA LYS A 156 -3.24 -10.67 12.88
C LYS A 156 -4.35 -10.53 13.93
N ASN A 157 -4.65 -9.30 14.34
CA ASN A 157 -5.64 -9.01 15.37
C ASN A 157 -6.94 -8.63 14.69
N GLU A 158 -7.82 -9.61 14.56
CA GLU A 158 -9.21 -9.39 14.18
C GLU A 158 -9.95 -8.89 15.42
N SER A 159 -10.33 -7.62 15.47
CA SER A 159 -11.32 -7.22 16.47
C SER A 159 -12.63 -7.94 16.12
N ILE A 160 -13.14 -8.76 17.04
CA ILE A 160 -14.46 -9.40 16.92
C ILE A 160 -15.54 -8.36 16.58
N VAL A 161 -15.40 -7.14 17.12
CA VAL A 161 -16.27 -5.99 16.83
C VAL A 161 -16.18 -5.58 15.36
N LEU A 162 -14.98 -5.56 14.77
CA LEU A 162 -14.80 -5.28 13.34
C LEU A 162 -15.33 -6.41 12.47
N LYS A 163 -15.19 -7.68 12.88
CA LYS A 163 -15.82 -8.81 12.17
C LYS A 163 -17.34 -8.67 12.11
N LEU A 164 -17.97 -8.35 13.26
CA LEU A 164 -19.41 -8.15 13.34
C LEU A 164 -19.85 -6.95 12.50
N PHE A 165 -19.20 -5.79 12.67
CA PHE A 165 -19.50 -4.60 11.86
C PHE A 165 -19.36 -4.89 10.35
N ASN A 166 -18.30 -5.57 9.95
CA ASN A 166 -18.01 -5.83 8.55
C ASN A 166 -18.94 -6.89 7.93
N ARG A 167 -19.28 -7.94 8.68
CA ARG A 167 -20.24 -8.97 8.23
C ARG A 167 -21.62 -8.38 7.92
N PHE A 168 -22.03 -7.36 8.66
CA PHE A 168 -23.35 -6.75 8.50
C PHE A 168 -23.36 -5.50 7.60
N ILE A 169 -22.30 -4.68 7.58
CA ILE A 169 -22.32 -3.37 6.92
C ILE A 169 -21.51 -3.32 5.62
N TYR A 170 -20.41 -4.08 5.51
CA TYR A 170 -19.53 -4.04 4.35
C TYR A 170 -20.15 -4.49 3.02
N PRO A 171 -21.03 -5.52 2.98
CA PRO A 171 -21.74 -5.90 1.75
C PRO A 171 -22.55 -4.74 1.16
N PHE A 172 -23.06 -3.83 2.00
CA PHE A 172 -23.85 -2.66 1.59
C PHE A 172 -22.96 -1.46 1.19
N LEU A 173 -21.80 -1.29 1.83
CA LEU A 173 -20.84 -0.22 1.52
C LEU A 173 -20.22 -0.34 0.11
N LYS A 174 -20.18 -1.53 -0.48
CA LYS A 174 -19.74 -1.76 -1.88
C LYS A 174 -20.64 -1.06 -2.90
N TYR A 175 -21.93 -0.90 -2.61
CA TYR A 175 -22.92 -0.29 -3.51
C TYR A 175 -23.01 1.23 -3.37
N LEU A 176 -22.37 1.79 -2.33
CA LEU A 176 -22.32 3.23 -2.12
C LEU A 176 -21.22 3.89 -2.98
N PRO A 177 -21.47 5.12 -3.49
CA PRO A 177 -20.49 5.90 -4.24
C PRO A 177 -19.17 6.05 -3.47
N TRP A 178 -18.05 6.15 -4.19
CA TRP A 178 -16.71 6.26 -3.58
C TRP A 178 -16.62 7.41 -2.55
N SER A 179 -17.37 8.50 -2.76
CA SER A 179 -17.49 9.63 -1.82
C SER A 179 -18.09 9.25 -0.46
N VAL A 180 -19.02 8.29 -0.41
CA VAL A 180 -19.64 7.84 0.85
C VAL A 180 -18.76 6.81 1.57
N ARG A 181 -17.94 6.03 0.84
CA ARG A 181 -16.90 5.19 1.44
C ARG A 181 -15.83 6.02 2.18
N ILE A 182 -15.66 7.30 1.82
CA ILE A 182 -14.70 8.24 2.41
C ILE A 182 -15.22 8.91 3.69
N LEU A 183 -16.52 8.85 4.00
CA LEU A 183 -17.06 9.53 5.20
C LEU A 183 -16.60 8.91 6.53
N HIS A 184 -15.81 7.84 6.51
CA HIS A 184 -15.02 7.38 7.66
C HIS A 184 -13.74 8.22 7.94
N ASN A 185 -13.36 9.16 7.06
CA ASN A 185 -12.19 10.04 7.19
C ASN A 185 -12.50 11.46 7.71
N ILE A 186 -13.73 11.75 8.13
CA ILE A 186 -14.02 12.96 8.91
C ILE A 186 -14.16 12.54 10.36
N GLY A 187 -13.04 12.55 11.07
CA GLY A 187 -13.04 12.44 12.52
C GLY A 187 -13.88 13.55 13.14
N LEU A 188 -14.59 13.19 14.20
CA LEU A 188 -15.01 14.08 15.29
C LEU A 188 -13.94 15.15 15.52
N LYS A 189 -14.18 16.37 15.03
CA LYS A 189 -13.54 17.58 15.58
C LYS A 189 -14.27 17.88 16.88
N PHE A 190 -13.72 17.43 18.00
CA PHE A 190 -13.91 18.12 19.26
C PHE A 190 -12.75 19.11 19.42
N PRO A 191 -12.95 20.42 19.24
CA PRO A 191 -11.98 21.40 19.71
C PRO A 191 -12.27 21.73 21.18
N ARG A 192 -11.38 21.33 22.10
CA ARG A 192 -11.26 22.06 23.37
C ARG A 192 -10.30 23.23 23.15
N CYS A 193 -10.86 24.42 23.37
CA CYS A 193 -10.21 25.68 23.72
C CYS A 193 -9.39 26.42 22.64
N ILE A 194 -9.90 27.57 22.17
CA ILE A 194 -9.48 28.90 22.66
C ILE A 194 -10.25 29.99 21.87
N LYS A 195 -10.82 30.93 22.63
CA LYS A 195 -11.33 32.24 22.24
C LYS A 195 -10.35 33.00 21.31
N ARG A 196 -10.82 33.43 20.13
CA ARG A 196 -10.62 34.75 19.48
C ARG A 196 -10.77 34.63 17.97
N LEU A 197 -11.29 35.71 17.36
CA LEU A 197 -11.84 35.87 15.99
C LEU A 197 -13.33 35.52 15.99
N ARG A 198 -14.22 36.35 16.54
CA ARG A 198 -14.50 37.78 16.26
C ARG A 198 -14.75 38.00 14.76
N ASN A 199 -15.99 38.36 14.46
CA ASN A 199 -16.42 39.20 13.34
C ASN A 199 -16.22 38.64 11.93
N SER A 200 -17.14 37.78 11.47
CA SER A 200 -17.39 37.64 10.02
C SER A 200 -18.74 36.97 9.68
N LEU A 201 -19.75 37.03 10.55
CA LEU A 201 -21.09 36.48 10.27
C LEU A 201 -22.21 37.44 10.71
N ASP A 202 -21.99 38.75 10.53
CA ASP A 202 -23.05 39.79 10.44
C ASP A 202 -23.63 39.85 9.02
N PHE A 203 -23.85 38.70 8.39
CA PHE A 203 -24.60 38.60 7.15
C PHE A 203 -25.40 37.31 7.21
N MET A 204 -26.72 37.44 7.08
CA MET A 204 -27.75 36.38 7.11
C MET A 204 -28.48 36.14 8.43
N GLN A 205 -28.90 37.20 9.12
CA GLN A 205 -30.11 37.18 9.96
C GLN A 205 -30.91 38.47 9.71
N ASN A 206 -32.01 38.34 8.96
CA ASN A 206 -33.25 39.06 9.27
C ASN A 206 -33.93 38.32 10.42
#